data_AF-A0A821LJD7-F1
#
_entry.id   AF-A0A821LJD7-F1
#
_cell.length_a   1.000
_cell.length_b   1.000
_cell.length_c   1.000
_cell.angle_alpha   90.00
_cell.angle_beta   90.00
_cell.angle_gamma   90.00
#
_symmetry.space_group_name_H-M   'P 1'
#
loop_
_entity.id
_entity.type
_entity.pdbx_description
1 polymer ?
#
loop_
_entity_poly.entity_id
_entity_poly.type
_entity_poly.pdbx_seq_one_letter_code
_entity_poly.pdbx_strand_id
1 'polypeptide(L)'
;EQAVEEALKKVCTILPSKERTRCEEFVNSYGPVLAQLIAEMADPNTICSYLGVCQNSIAKQSTTKPITSVTTSSPVKYGKCIFGMNYWCASRANAELCNAVELCELHVWSKKHIVIT
;
A
#
# COMPACT_ATOMS: atom_id res chain seq x y z
N GLU A 1 1.60 -19.64 8.92
CA GLU A 1 0.50 -19.04 9.72
C GLU A 1 1.02 -18.22 10.92
N GLN A 2 1.87 -18.76 11.81
CA GLN A 2 2.38 -18.03 12.99
C GLN A 2 3.03 -16.67 12.68
N ALA A 3 3.79 -16.56 11.58
CA ALA A 3 4.43 -15.31 11.17
C ALA A 3 3.44 -14.18 10.84
N VAL A 4 2.23 -14.51 10.39
CA VAL A 4 1.19 -13.52 10.06
C VAL A 4 0.55 -12.98 11.34
N GLU A 5 0.33 -13.84 12.33
CA GLU A 5 -0.25 -13.45 13.62
C GLU A 5 0.71 -12.55 14.42
N GLU A 6 2.01 -12.85 14.41
CA GLU A 6 3.03 -11.99 15.02
C GLU A 6 3.16 -10.63 14.32
N ALA A 7 3.06 -10.61 12.99
CA ALA A 7 3.07 -9.37 12.22
C ALA A 7 1.85 -8.50 12.57
N LEU A 8 0.66 -9.09 12.68
CA LEU A 8 -0.56 -8.39 13.08
C LEU A 8 -0.45 -7.83 14.51
N LYS A 9 0.14 -8.57 15.45
CA LYS A 9 0.40 -8.06 16.81
C LYS A 9 1.37 -6.89 16.83
N LYS A 10 2.41 -6.89 15.97
CA LYS A 10 3.35 -5.77 15.87
C LYS A 10 2.68 -4.48 15.39
N VAL A 11 1.66 -4.55 14.54
CA VAL A 11 0.91 -3.37 14.07
C VAL A 11 0.31 -2.58 15.22
N CYS A 12 -0.21 -3.25 16.25
CA CYS A 12 -0.77 -2.57 17.42
C CYS A 12 0.28 -1.77 18.19
N THR A 13 1.56 -2.16 18.15
CA THR A 13 2.63 -1.41 18.82
C THR A 13 2.98 -0.09 18.12
N ILE A 14 2.61 0.08 16.86
CA ILE A 14 2.82 1.32 16.07
C ILE A 14 1.75 2.37 16.40
N LEU A 15 0.56 1.95 16.82
CA LEU A 15 -0.55 2.84 17.13
C LEU A 15 -0.32 3.62 18.45
N PRO A 16 -0.87 4.84 18.57
CA PRO A 16 -0.88 5.60 19.81
C PRO A 16 -1.53 4.81 20.96
N SER A 17 -1.10 5.07 22.19
CA SER A 17 -1.49 4.28 23.37
C SER A 17 -2.99 4.17 23.59
N LYS A 18 -3.79 5.18 23.21
CA LYS A 18 -5.25 5.14 23.33
C LYS A 18 -5.89 4.05 22.46
N GLU A 19 -5.27 3.72 21.33
CA GLU A 19 -5.86 2.88 20.28
C GLU A 19 -5.33 1.44 20.35
N ARG A 20 -4.30 1.19 21.17
CA ARG A 20 -3.66 -0.12 21.31
C ARG A 20 -4.62 -1.21 21.75
N THR A 21 -5.40 -0.97 22.81
CA THR A 21 -6.33 -1.98 23.34
C THR A 21 -7.36 -2.39 22.29
N ARG A 22 -7.93 -1.41 21.58
CA ARG A 22 -8.91 -1.68 20.50
C ARG A 22 -8.27 -2.43 19.32
N CYS A 23 -7.02 -2.13 19.00
CA CYS A 23 -6.27 -2.85 17.98
C CYS A 23 -6.03 -4.30 18.39
N GLU A 24 -5.59 -4.54 19.63
CA GLU A 24 -5.32 -5.88 20.15
C GLU A 24 -6.59 -6.73 20.16
N GLU A 25 -7.72 -6.18 20.59
CA GLU A 25 -9.02 -6.86 20.53
C GLU A 25 -9.41 -7.23 19.08
N PHE A 26 -9.20 -6.32 18.14
CA PHE A 26 -9.45 -6.57 16.72
C PHE A 26 -8.55 -7.68 16.16
N VAL A 27 -7.24 -7.61 16.42
CA VAL A 27 -6.28 -8.63 15.98
C VAL A 27 -6.57 -9.98 16.63
N ASN A 28 -6.95 -10.02 17.90
CA ASN A 28 -7.30 -11.26 18.59
C ASN A 28 -8.59 -11.89 18.04
N SER A 29 -9.59 -11.08 17.67
CA SER A 29 -10.85 -11.59 17.12
C SER A 29 -10.76 -12.02 15.66
N TYR A 30 -10.08 -11.24 14.82
CA TYR A 30 -10.11 -11.42 13.37
C TYR A 30 -8.79 -11.91 12.79
N GLY A 31 -7.68 -11.78 13.51
CA GLY A 31 -6.34 -12.17 13.07
C GLY A 31 -6.23 -13.63 12.61
N PRO A 32 -6.78 -14.62 13.34
CA PRO A 32 -6.74 -16.02 12.90
C PRO A 32 -7.47 -16.27 11.57
N VAL A 33 -8.68 -15.70 11.44
CA VAL A 33 -9.50 -15.83 10.22
C VAL A 33 -8.83 -15.13 9.04
N LEU A 34 -8.29 -13.93 9.26
CA LEU A 34 -7.55 -13.18 8.24
C LEU A 34 -6.27 -13.92 7.84
N ALA A 35 -5.53 -14.49 8.80
CA ALA A 35 -4.30 -15.24 8.52
C ALA A 35 -4.58 -16.50 7.69
N GLN A 36 -5.67 -17.20 7.99
CA GLN A 36 -6.09 -18.38 7.25
C GLN A 36 -6.54 -18.03 5.83
N LEU A 37 -7.39 -17.00 5.70
CA LEU A 37 -7.85 -16.52 4.39
C LEU A 37 -6.68 -16.04 3.51
N ILE A 38 -5.70 -15.36 4.10
CA ILE A 38 -4.47 -14.96 3.40
C ILE A 38 -3.65 -16.18 3.00
N ALA A 39 -3.50 -17.19 3.88
CA ALA A 39 -2.74 -18.40 3.57
C ALA A 39 -3.37 -19.25 2.46
N GLU A 40 -4.70 -19.29 2.39
CA GLU A 40 -5.43 -20.03 1.35
C GLU A 40 -5.42 -19.33 -0.01
N MET A 41 -5.53 -17.99 -0.02
CA MET A 41 -5.74 -17.24 -1.25
C MET A 41 -4.50 -16.53 -1.77
N ALA A 42 -3.42 -16.47 -1.00
CA ALA A 42 -2.27 -15.67 -1.35
C ALA A 42 -0.95 -16.43 -1.20
N ASP A 43 -0.15 -16.38 -2.27
CA ASP A 43 1.25 -16.79 -2.22
C ASP A 43 1.98 -15.92 -1.16
N PRO A 44 2.60 -16.54 -0.13
CA PRO A 44 3.24 -15.81 0.96
C PRO A 44 4.30 -14.83 0.48
N ASN A 45 5.01 -15.12 -0.62
CA ASN A 45 6.05 -14.25 -1.16
C ASN A 45 5.47 -12.98 -1.79
N THR A 46 4.33 -13.11 -2.48
CA THR A 46 3.61 -11.99 -3.11
C THR A 46 3.07 -11.02 -2.07
N ILE A 47 2.39 -11.54 -1.03
CA ILE A 47 1.90 -10.70 0.08
C ILE A 47 3.05 -10.09 0.86
N CYS A 48 4.09 -10.87 1.15
CA CYS A 48 5.22 -10.37 1.92
C CYS A 48 6.04 -9.30 1.17
N SER A 49 6.10 -9.40 -0.17
CA SER A 49 6.68 -8.36 -1.04
C SER A 49 5.80 -7.10 -1.07
N TYR A 50 4.47 -7.26 -1.17
CA TYR A 50 3.53 -6.13 -1.15
C TYR A 50 3.54 -5.39 0.19
N LEU A 51 3.61 -6.12 1.30
CA LEU A 51 3.72 -5.57 2.65
C LEU A 51 5.14 -5.07 2.99
N GLY A 52 6.13 -5.30 2.12
CA GLY A 52 7.50 -4.84 2.30
C GLY A 52 8.26 -5.45 3.48
N VAL A 53 7.80 -6.60 4.00
CA VAL A 53 8.35 -7.29 5.17
C VAL A 53 9.34 -8.39 4.82
N CYS A 54 9.38 -8.83 3.56
CA CYS A 54 10.40 -9.76 3.09
C CYS A 54 11.64 -8.98 2.64
N GLN A 55 12.78 -9.27 3.26
CA GLN A 55 14.07 -8.99 2.64
C GLN A 55 14.26 -10.01 1.53
N ASN A 56 13.98 -9.60 0.30
CA ASN A 56 14.29 -10.41 -0.87
C ASN A 56 15.81 -10.46 -1.03
N SER A 57 16.45 -11.38 -0.32
CA SER A 57 17.84 -11.73 -0.55
C SER A 57 17.92 -12.58 -1.80
N ILE A 58 17.85 -12.00 -3.01
CA ILE A 58 18.65 -12.35 -4.21
C ILE A 58 18.61 -11.17 -5.22
N ALA A 59 19.81 -10.67 -5.52
CA ALA A 59 20.29 -10.01 -6.74
C ALA A 59 19.73 -8.64 -7.18
N LYS A 60 20.65 -7.69 -7.19
CA LYS A 60 20.80 -6.65 -8.21
C LYS A 60 20.45 -7.20 -9.62
N GLN A 61 19.31 -6.81 -10.17
CA GLN A 61 19.05 -6.61 -11.60
C GLN A 61 17.92 -5.56 -11.64
N SER A 62 18.17 -4.27 -11.84
CA SER A 62 18.78 -3.68 -13.03
C SER A 62 18.20 -4.25 -14.33
N THR A 63 16.88 -4.12 -14.51
CA THR A 63 16.34 -3.77 -15.82
C THR A 63 16.14 -2.26 -15.85
N THR A 64 17.10 -1.64 -16.50
CA THR A 64 17.29 -0.22 -16.68
C THR A 64 16.14 0.40 -17.47
N LYS A 65 15.25 1.12 -16.78
CA LYS A 65 14.91 2.48 -17.22
C LYS A 65 15.41 3.43 -16.14
N PRO A 66 16.16 4.49 -16.50
CA PRO A 66 16.65 5.43 -15.50
C PRO A 66 15.45 6.13 -14.87
N ILE A 67 15.28 5.96 -13.57
CA ILE A 67 14.52 6.92 -12.76
C ILE A 67 15.41 8.16 -12.58
N THR A 68 15.65 8.88 -13.68
CA THR A 68 15.94 10.31 -13.63
C THR A 68 14.56 10.97 -13.54
N SER A 69 13.90 11.02 -12.39
CA SER A 69 14.26 11.93 -11.31
C SER A 69 13.75 11.44 -9.94
N VAL A 70 14.56 10.67 -9.22
CA VAL A 70 14.56 10.76 -7.75
C VAL A 70 15.68 11.72 -7.34
N THR A 71 15.57 12.98 -7.73
CA THR A 71 16.37 14.00 -7.05
C THR A 71 15.65 14.33 -5.76
N THR A 72 16.14 13.72 -4.69
CA THR A 72 16.07 14.18 -3.31
C THR A 72 15.77 15.68 -3.18
N SER A 73 14.52 16.03 -2.89
CA SER A 73 14.24 17.19 -2.04
C SER A 73 12.90 17.04 -1.33
N SER A 74 13.00 16.72 -0.05
CA SER A 74 12.03 16.99 1.02
C SER A 74 11.08 15.86 1.45
N PRO A 75 11.19 15.38 2.72
CA PRO A 75 10.39 14.28 3.28
C PRO A 75 8.93 14.66 3.58
N VAL A 76 8.42 15.79 3.07
CA VAL A 76 7.05 16.27 3.34
C VAL A 76 6.13 16.16 2.12
N LYS A 77 6.68 16.10 0.88
CA LYS A 77 5.87 16.29 -0.34
C LYS A 77 4.96 15.10 -0.68
N TYR A 78 5.38 13.88 -0.35
CA TYR A 78 4.64 12.65 -0.66
C TYR A 78 3.73 12.17 0.48
N GLY A 79 3.71 12.86 1.62
CA GLY A 79 2.88 12.47 2.78
C GLY A 79 1.39 12.42 2.48
N LYS A 80 0.92 13.16 1.47
CA LYS A 80 -0.49 13.14 1.06
C LYS A 80 -0.84 11.99 0.12
N CYS A 81 0.16 11.33 -0.50
CA CYS A 81 -0.12 10.18 -1.35
C CYS A 81 -0.66 8.98 -0.52
N ILE A 82 -0.49 8.94 0.80
CA ILE A 82 -1.10 7.88 1.62
C ILE A 82 -2.63 7.93 1.66
N PHE A 83 -3.24 9.06 1.27
CA PHE A 83 -4.69 9.22 1.19
C PHE A 83 -5.32 8.49 -0.01
N GLY A 84 -4.51 7.85 -0.86
CA GLY A 84 -4.97 6.94 -1.91
C GLY A 84 -5.62 7.62 -3.11
N MET A 85 -6.37 6.84 -3.90
CA MET A 85 -6.97 7.26 -5.18
C MET A 85 -7.86 8.51 -5.08
N ASN A 86 -8.53 8.74 -3.95
CA ASN A 86 -9.32 9.96 -3.73
C ASN A 86 -8.44 11.22 -3.74
N TYR A 87 -7.20 11.13 -3.25
CA TYR A 87 -6.25 12.24 -3.31
C TYR A 87 -5.51 12.29 -4.65
N TRP A 88 -4.99 11.15 -5.14
CA TRP A 88 -4.23 11.08 -6.39
C TRP A 88 -5.08 11.53 -7.58
N CYS A 89 -6.29 10.98 -7.70
CA CYS A 89 -7.18 11.24 -8.82
C CYS A 89 -8.11 12.44 -8.59
N ALA A 90 -7.86 13.25 -7.55
CA ALA A 90 -8.55 14.54 -7.41
C ALA A 90 -8.11 15.54 -8.48
N SER A 91 -6.87 15.46 -8.97
CA SER A 91 -6.34 16.34 -10.03
C SER A 91 -5.14 15.72 -10.73
N ARG A 92 -4.85 16.18 -11.97
CA ARG A 92 -3.66 15.77 -12.72
C ARG A 92 -2.37 16.04 -11.95
N ALA A 93 -2.28 17.19 -11.28
CA ALA A 93 -1.12 17.57 -10.48
C ALA A 93 -0.87 16.62 -9.29
N ASN A 94 -1.93 16.15 -8.61
CA ASN A 94 -1.78 15.17 -7.53
C ASN A 94 -1.34 13.80 -8.09
N ALA A 95 -1.87 13.40 -9.26
CA ALA A 95 -1.49 12.15 -9.88
C ALA A 95 -0.05 12.16 -10.42
N GLU A 96 0.42 13.27 -10.98
CA GLU A 96 1.83 13.45 -11.37
C GLU A 96 2.74 13.42 -10.14
N LEU A 97 2.33 14.08 -9.06
CA LEU A 97 3.05 14.06 -7.79
C LEU A 97 3.14 12.65 -7.21
N CYS A 98 2.10 11.82 -7.32
CA CYS A 98 2.08 10.45 -6.79
C CYS A 98 2.37 9.35 -7.84
N ASN A 99 2.85 9.71 -9.04
CA ASN A 99 3.07 8.79 -10.18
C ASN A 99 1.88 7.87 -10.49
N ALA A 100 0.66 8.42 -10.45
CA ALA A 100 -0.62 7.71 -10.60
C ALA A 100 -1.45 8.19 -11.81
N VAL A 101 -0.86 8.97 -12.74
CA VAL A 101 -1.58 9.59 -13.88
C VAL A 101 -2.30 8.56 -14.73
N GLU A 102 -1.59 7.50 -15.15
CA GLU A 102 -2.15 6.45 -16.01
C GLU A 102 -3.33 5.72 -15.34
N LEU A 103 -3.19 5.38 -14.06
CA LEU A 103 -4.24 4.75 -13.26
C LEU A 103 -5.50 5.65 -13.18
N CYS A 104 -5.31 6.95 -12.91
CA CYS A 104 -6.40 7.90 -12.80
C CYS A 104 -7.07 8.16 -14.15
N GLU A 105 -6.31 8.25 -15.23
CA GLU A 105 -6.85 8.36 -16.60
C GLU A 105 -7.71 7.15 -16.94
N LEU A 106 -7.25 5.92 -16.69
CA LEU A 106 -7.97 4.70 -17.01
C LEU A 106 -9.23 4.47 -16.17
N HIS A 107 -9.15 4.66 -14.86
CA HIS A 107 -10.19 4.18 -13.94
C HIS A 107 -11.09 5.27 -13.33
N VAL A 108 -10.66 6.54 -13.34
CA VAL A 108 -11.38 7.63 -12.64
C VAL A 108 -11.82 8.76 -13.59
N TRP A 109 -10.91 9.30 -14.40
CA TRP A 109 -11.20 10.45 -15.27
C TRP A 109 -11.81 10.07 -16.62
N SER A 110 -11.52 8.87 -17.16
CA SER A 110 -12.18 8.38 -18.39
C SER A 110 -13.70 8.28 -18.26
N LYS A 111 -14.24 8.17 -17.04
CA LYS A 111 -15.69 8.11 -16.78
C LYS A 111 -16.45 9.42 -17.01
N LYS A 112 -15.78 10.53 -17.35
CA LYS A 112 -16.45 11.79 -17.73
C LYS A 112 -16.89 11.88 -19.20
N HIS A 113 -16.60 10.88 -20.04
CA HIS A 113 -17.01 10.87 -21.44
C HIS A 113 -18.02 9.79 -21.84
N ILE A 114 -18.47 8.93 -20.91
CA ILE A 114 -19.69 8.13 -21.14
C ILE A 114 -20.87 8.93 -20.57
N VAL A 115 -21.18 10.04 -21.24
CA VAL A 115 -22.54 10.53 -21.30
C VAL A 115 -23.19 9.64 -22.34
N ILE A 116 -23.99 8.66 -21.89
CA ILE A 116 -24.82 7.87 -22.79
C ILE A 116 -25.89 8.84 -23.31
N THR A 117 -25.64 9.39 -24.50
CA THR A 117 -26.65 9.96 -25.40
C THR A 117 -27.70 8.91 -25.74
#